data_AF-A0A4Y2PF40-F1
#
_entry.id   AF-A0A4Y2PF40-F1
#
_cell.length_a   1.000
_cell.length_b   1.000
_cell.length_c   1.000
_cell.angle_alpha   90.00
_cell.angle_beta   90.00
_cell.angle_gamma   90.00
#
_symmetry.space_group_name_H-M   'P 1'
#
loop_
_entity.id
_entity.type
_entity.pdbx_description
1 polymer ?
#
loop_
_entity_poly.entity_id
_entity_poly.type
_entity_poly.pdbx_seq_one_letter_code
_entity_poly.pdbx_strand_id
1 'polypeptide(L)'
;MEDAGFQLLNDEEIIAEVRHSLKEDEKEDDDDEGENDSQVNISNNYAFDCFSKVLAWLEQQEQYDSSELMLLRKLRDRAARQRMANLRHMKLPFKSL
;
A
#
# COMPACT_ATOMS: atom_id res chain seq x y z
N MET A 1 -36.99 13.34 36.42
CA MET A 1 -36.12 12.16 36.32
C MET A 1 -36.80 11.27 35.29
N GLU A 2 -36.46 11.49 34.03
CA GLU A 2 -37.08 10.83 32.90
C GLU A 2 -36.06 9.82 32.38
N ASP A 3 -36.44 8.56 32.51
CA ASP A 3 -35.74 7.36 32.05
C ASP A 3 -35.49 7.49 30.54
N ALA A 4 -34.21 7.53 30.13
CA ALA A 4 -33.83 7.50 28.72
C ALA A 4 -34.02 6.06 28.22
N GLY A 5 -35.28 5.66 28.06
CA GLY A 5 -35.66 4.35 27.56
C GLY A 5 -35.12 4.16 26.14
N PHE A 6 -34.35 3.10 25.95
CA PHE A 6 -33.93 2.67 24.62
C PHE A 6 -35.17 2.31 23.80
N GLN A 7 -35.35 2.97 22.65
CA GLN A 7 -36.43 2.63 21.73
C GLN A 7 -36.13 1.27 21.09
N LEU A 8 -37.03 0.31 21.29
CA LEU A 8 -36.97 -0.98 20.60
C LEU A 8 -37.46 -0.77 19.16
N LEU A 9 -36.53 -0.77 18.23
CA LEU A 9 -36.82 -0.69 16.80
C LEU A 9 -37.53 -1.96 16.33
N ASN A 10 -38.53 -1.80 15.48
CA ASN A 10 -39.17 -2.91 14.77
C ASN A 10 -38.30 -3.37 13.58
N ASP A 11 -38.49 -4.59 13.08
CA ASP A 11 -37.66 -5.19 12.03
C ASP A 11 -37.54 -4.32 10.76
N GLU A 12 -38.65 -3.68 10.35
CA GLU A 12 -38.69 -2.73 9.22
C GLU A 12 -37.79 -1.50 9.46
N GLU A 13 -37.75 -1.01 10.70
CA GLU A 13 -36.99 0.17 11.11
C GLU A 13 -35.50 -0.17 11.24
N ILE A 14 -35.16 -1.38 11.71
CA ILE A 14 -33.79 -1.91 11.72
C ILE A 14 -33.25 -2.03 10.29
N ILE A 15 -34.05 -2.57 9.36
CA ILE A 15 -33.64 -2.72 7.96
C ILE A 15 -33.48 -1.36 7.30
N ALA A 16 -34.34 -0.39 7.61
CA ALA A 16 -34.22 0.97 7.11
C ALA A 16 -32.94 1.65 7.63
N GLU A 17 -32.65 1.55 8.92
CA GLU A 17 -31.45 2.12 9.56
C GLU A 17 -30.16 1.51 8.99
N VAL A 18 -30.10 0.19 8.84
CA VAL A 18 -28.96 -0.51 8.22
C VAL A 18 -28.75 -0.08 6.77
N ARG A 19 -29.84 0.13 6.02
CA ARG A 19 -29.78 0.63 4.63
C ARG A 19 -29.45 2.11 4.53
N HIS A 20 -29.78 2.90 5.56
CA HIS A 20 -29.44 4.32 5.63
C HIS A 20 -27.97 4.51 5.99
N SER A 21 -27.47 3.74 6.97
CA SER A 21 -26.05 3.69 7.34
C SER A 21 -25.16 3.30 6.16
N LEU A 22 -25.63 2.45 5.25
CA LEU A 22 -24.87 2.04 4.06
C LEU A 22 -24.82 3.13 2.95
N LYS A 23 -25.65 4.17 3.03
CA LYS A 23 -25.77 5.22 2.01
C LYS A 23 -25.12 6.55 2.41
N GLU A 24 -24.79 6.73 3.68
CA GLU A 24 -24.10 7.93 4.16
C GLU A 24 -22.58 7.89 3.95
N ASP A 25 -22.05 6.76 3.48
CA ASP A 25 -20.62 6.62 3.13
C ASP A 25 -20.27 7.10 1.71
N GLU A 26 -21.23 7.68 0.99
CA GLU A 26 -21.01 8.27 -0.32
C GLU A 26 -21.28 9.77 -0.28
N LYS A 27 -20.33 10.57 0.23
CA LYS A 27 -19.79 11.78 -0.42
C LYS A 27 -18.66 12.45 0.38
N GLU A 28 -17.43 12.11 -0.05
CA GLU A 28 -16.32 13.02 -0.36
C GLU A 28 -15.85 14.00 0.73
N ASP A 29 -14.80 13.58 1.45
CA ASP A 29 -13.60 14.41 1.50
C ASP A 29 -12.40 13.56 1.04
N ASP A 30 -11.52 14.22 0.32
CA ASP A 30 -10.51 13.74 -0.60
C ASP A 30 -9.30 13.12 0.15
N ASP A 31 -9.32 11.80 0.34
CA ASP A 31 -8.10 11.01 0.40
C ASP A 31 -8.44 9.64 -0.19
N ASP A 32 -7.96 9.39 -1.41
CA ASP A 32 -8.12 8.16 -2.18
C ASP A 32 -7.37 6.99 -1.50
N GLU A 33 -7.75 6.68 -0.26
CA GLU A 33 -7.57 5.38 0.39
C GLU A 33 -8.74 4.48 -0.01
N GLY A 34 -8.93 4.33 -1.33
CA GLY A 34 -9.53 3.11 -1.83
C GLY A 34 -8.69 1.96 -1.31
N GLU A 35 -9.21 1.25 -0.30
CA GLU A 35 -8.89 -0.15 0.02
C GLU A 35 -9.16 -0.99 -1.22
N ASN A 36 -8.32 -0.79 -2.23
CA ASN A 36 -8.13 -1.73 -3.28
C ASN A 36 -6.99 -2.60 -2.76
N ASP A 37 -7.36 -3.78 -2.29
CA ASP A 37 -6.49 -4.95 -2.20
C ASP A 37 -5.96 -5.38 -3.60
N SER A 38 -5.95 -4.45 -4.57
CA SER A 38 -4.96 -4.30 -5.62
C SER A 38 -3.58 -4.33 -4.98
N GLN A 39 -3.06 -5.55 -4.84
CA GLN A 39 -1.64 -5.80 -4.66
C GLN A 39 -0.87 -4.84 -5.59
N VAL A 40 -0.39 -3.72 -5.03
CA VAL A 40 0.29 -2.69 -5.80
C VAL A 40 1.50 -3.41 -6.36
N ASN A 41 1.46 -3.71 -7.66
CA ASN A 41 2.55 -4.42 -8.31
C ASN A 41 3.68 -3.42 -8.48
N ILE A 42 4.44 -3.24 -7.40
CA ILE A 42 5.57 -2.34 -7.37
C ILE A 42 6.60 -2.87 -8.36
N SER A 43 6.80 -2.14 -9.44
CA SER A 43 7.84 -2.41 -10.41
C SER A 43 9.21 -2.47 -9.72
N ASN A 44 10.06 -3.40 -10.14
CA ASN A 44 11.46 -3.47 -9.69
C ASN A 44 12.21 -2.14 -9.86
N ASN A 45 11.85 -1.32 -10.86
CA ASN A 45 12.41 0.02 -11.02
C ASN A 45 11.99 0.96 -9.90
N TYR A 46 10.70 0.95 -9.54
CA TYR A 46 10.16 1.79 -8.47
C TYR A 46 10.72 1.39 -7.11
N ALA A 47 10.77 0.08 -6.81
CA ALA A 47 11.39 -0.42 -5.59
C ALA A 47 12.87 0.01 -5.48
N PHE A 48 13.63 -0.10 -6.57
CA PHE A 48 15.03 0.33 -6.59
C PHE A 48 15.19 1.83 -6.31
N ASP A 49 14.37 2.67 -6.95
CA ASP A 49 14.41 4.12 -6.78
C ASP A 49 14.03 4.53 -5.34
N CYS A 50 12.98 3.91 -4.80
CA CYS A 50 12.54 4.14 -3.42
C CYS A 50 13.64 3.79 -2.41
N PHE A 51 14.23 2.59 -2.50
CA PHE A 51 15.33 2.21 -1.61
C PHE A 51 16.56 3.12 -1.77
N SER A 52 16.82 3.64 -2.97
CA SER A 52 17.93 4.57 -3.21
C SER A 52 17.70 5.91 -2.52
N LYS A 53 16.47 6.44 -2.60
CA LYS A 53 16.07 7.70 -1.93
C LYS A 53 16.10 7.57 -0.41
N VAL A 54 15.51 6.51 0.13
CA VAL A 54 15.51 6.25 1.58
C VAL A 54 16.94 6.08 2.09
N LEU A 55 17.80 5.36 1.36
CA LEU A 55 19.19 5.18 1.76
C LEU A 55 19.96 6.51 1.77
N ALA A 56 19.80 7.34 0.74
CA ALA A 56 20.44 8.65 0.67
C ALA A 56 19.98 9.59 1.80
N TRP A 57 18.73 9.48 2.23
CA TRP A 57 18.21 10.23 3.37
C TRP A 57 18.75 9.71 4.70
N LEU A 58 18.77 8.38 4.90
CA LEU A 58 19.26 7.75 6.13
C LEU A 58 20.76 7.95 6.34
N GLU A 59 21.56 7.95 5.27
CA GLU A 59 23.01 8.20 5.35
C GLU A 59 23.35 9.60 5.89
N GLN A 60 22.39 10.53 5.91
CA GLN A 60 22.55 11.89 6.47
C GLN A 60 22.15 11.97 7.95
N GLN A 61 21.51 10.94 8.49
CA GLN A 61 21.02 10.93 9.86
C GLN A 61 22.06 10.27 10.77
N GLU A 62 22.50 10.96 11.83
CA GLU A 62 23.47 10.42 12.80
C GLU A 62 22.89 9.31 13.71
N GLN A 63 21.57 9.12 13.66
CA GLN A 63 20.83 8.25 14.59
C GLN A 63 20.79 6.78 14.16
N TYR A 64 21.05 6.49 12.88
CA TYR A 64 20.95 5.13 12.35
C TYR A 64 22.30 4.44 12.37
N ASP A 65 22.29 3.18 12.79
CA ASP A 65 23.52 2.41 12.90
C ASP A 65 23.95 1.80 11.56
N SER A 66 25.21 1.36 11.49
CA SER A 66 25.75 0.78 10.27
C SER A 66 25.03 -0.50 9.82
N SER A 67 24.37 -1.22 10.73
CA SER A 67 23.68 -2.48 10.42
C SER A 67 22.35 -2.21 9.69
N GLU A 68 21.61 -1.18 10.10
CA GLU A 68 20.39 -0.71 9.46
C GLU A 68 20.66 -0.23 8.03
N LEU A 69 21.70 0.60 7.86
CA LEU A 69 22.14 1.09 6.54
C LEU A 69 22.56 -0.08 5.62
N MET A 70 23.25 -1.09 6.17
CA MET A 70 23.67 -2.26 5.41
C MET A 70 22.51 -3.16 5.01
N LEU A 71 21.47 -3.30 5.83
CA LEU A 71 20.25 -4.00 5.46
C LEU A 71 19.59 -3.32 4.27
N LEU A 72 19.43 -2.00 4.30
CA LEU A 72 18.80 -1.26 3.23
C LEU A 72 19.60 -1.32 1.92
N ARG A 73 20.93 -1.24 1.98
CA ARG A 73 21.81 -1.46 0.81
C ARG A 73 21.58 -2.83 0.18
N LYS A 74 21.47 -3.89 0.99
CA LYS A 74 21.19 -5.25 0.49
C LYS A 74 19.83 -5.34 -0.21
N LEU A 75 18.81 -4.68 0.32
CA LEU A 75 17.46 -4.63 -0.28
C LEU A 75 17.48 -3.89 -1.63
N ARG A 76 18.10 -2.71 -1.68
CA ARG A 76 18.31 -1.95 -2.92
C ARG A 76 19.01 -2.78 -3.99
N ASP A 77 20.10 -3.46 -3.63
CA ASP A 77 20.87 -4.27 -4.57
C ASP A 77 20.07 -5.49 -5.07
N ARG A 78 19.18 -6.04 -4.23
CA ARG A 78 18.25 -7.11 -4.64
C ARG A 78 17.26 -6.59 -5.69
N ALA A 79 16.67 -5.42 -5.48
CA ALA A 79 15.78 -4.79 -6.47
C ALA A 79 16.53 -4.50 -7.78
N ALA A 80 17.78 -4.02 -7.71
CA ALA A 80 18.62 -3.80 -8.89
C ALA A 80 18.87 -5.10 -9.68
N ARG A 81 19.17 -6.20 -8.99
CA ARG A 81 19.36 -7.51 -9.64
C ARG A 81 18.09 -8.01 -10.32
N GLN A 82 16.93 -7.87 -9.66
CA GLN A 82 15.66 -8.28 -10.25
C GLN A 82 15.27 -7.44 -11.47
N ARG A 83 15.50 -6.12 -11.40
CA ARG A 83 15.39 -5.23 -12.56
C ARG A 83 16.26 -5.70 -13.73
N MET A 84 17.51 -6.04 -13.49
CA MET A 84 18.43 -6.52 -14.53
C MET A 84 18.04 -7.89 -15.10
N ALA A 85 17.54 -8.81 -14.26
CA ALA A 85 17.05 -10.10 -14.71
C ALA A 85 15.86 -9.97 -15.67
N ASN A 86 14.88 -9.11 -15.33
CA ASN A 86 13.73 -8.84 -16.20
C ASN A 86 14.14 -8.25 -17.55
N LEU A 87 15.09 -7.32 -17.58
CA LEU A 87 15.62 -6.76 -18.82
C LEU A 87 16.32 -7.82 -19.69
N ARG A 88 17.00 -8.79 -19.07
CA ARG A 88 17.65 -9.90 -19.80
C ARG A 88 16.62 -10.85 -20.40
N HIS A 89 15.54 -11.15 -19.69
CA HIS A 89 14.47 -12.02 -20.19
C HIS A 89 13.73 -11.39 -21.37
N MET A 90 13.52 -10.07 -21.35
CA MET A 90 12.93 -9.32 -22.47
C MET A 90 13.84 -9.26 -23.71
N LYS A 91 15.16 -9.38 -23.55
CA LYS A 91 16.14 -9.27 -24.64
C LYS A 91 16.44 -10.57 -25.38
N LEU A 92 15.93 -11.71 -24.92
CA LEU A 92 16.13 -12.97 -25.61
C LEU A 92 15.14 -13.07 -26.76
N PRO A 93 15.59 -13.10 -28.04
CA PRO A 93 14.68 -13.33 -29.14
C PRO A 93 14.08 -14.73 -28.98
N PHE A 94 12.76 -14.80 -28.96
CA PHE A 94 12.05 -16.06 -29.10
C PHE A 94 12.53 -16.71 -30.39
N LYS A 95 13.27 -17.81 -30.26
CA LYS A 95 13.64 -18.63 -31.41
C LYS A 95 12.34 -19.33 -31.82
N SER A 96 11.70 -18.88 -32.91
CA SER A 96 10.63 -19.66 -33.53
C SER A 96 11.25 -20.97 -34.01
N LEU A 97 10.61 -22.08 -33.63
CA LEU A 97 10.92 -23.42 -34.10
C LEU A 97 10.36 -23.61 -35.51
#